data_AF-A0A8T5R4K2-F1
#
_entry.id   AF-A0A8T5R4K2-F1
#
_cell.length_a   1.000
_cell.length_b   1.000
_cell.length_c   1.000
_cell.angle_alpha   90.00
_cell.angle_beta   90.00
_cell.angle_gamma   90.00
#
_symmetry.space_group_name_H-M   'P 1'
#
loop_
_entity.id
_entity.type
_entity.pdbx_description
1 polymer ?
#
loop_
_entity_poly.entity_id
_entity_poly.type
_entity_poly.pdbx_seq_one_letter_code
_entity_poly.pdbx_strand_id
1 'polypeptide(L)' 'TTPIKQGKLSPGAHIPIVPYDVFVADPPAVALLFAWNHEAEIVAKERAWLEAGGRFLVYVPQVRYVGADTVLATTPKEA' A
#
# COMPACT_ATOMS: atom_id res chain seq x y z
N THR A 1 11.34 -0.08 4.33
CA THR A 1 12.30 -1.07 4.90
C THR A 1 13.35 -0.38 5.77
N THR A 2 12.93 0.26 6.87
CA THR A 2 13.86 0.85 7.85
C THR A 2 13.94 -0.07 9.06
N PRO A 3 15.08 -0.77 9.31
CA PRO A 3 15.17 -1.80 10.35
C PRO A 3 14.86 -1.29 11.76
N ILE A 4 15.23 -0.04 12.08
CA ILE A 4 15.10 0.59 13.41
C ILE A 4 13.65 0.70 13.92
N LYS A 5 12.65 0.63 13.03
CA LYS A 5 11.23 0.78 13.37
C LYS A 5 10.50 -0.56 13.56
N GLN A 6 11.12 -1.68 13.20
CA GLN A 6 10.48 -3.00 13.29
C GLN A 6 10.37 -3.44 14.75
N GLY A 7 9.20 -3.95 15.14
CA GLY A 7 8.92 -4.38 16.53
C GLY A 7 8.53 -3.25 17.49
N LYS A 8 8.31 -2.03 16.98
CA LYS A 8 7.80 -0.89 17.75
C LYS A 8 6.35 -0.58 17.38
N LEU A 9 5.65 0.06 18.31
CA LEU A 9 4.29 0.52 18.12
C LEU A 9 4.30 1.94 17.53
N SER A 10 3.37 2.23 16.62
CA SER A 10 3.18 3.60 16.14
C SER A 10 2.77 4.51 17.30
N PRO A 11 3.38 5.71 17.45
CA PRO A 11 3.05 6.61 18.55
C PRO A 11 1.59 7.06 18.44
N GLY A 12 0.85 6.96 19.55
CA GLY A 12 -0.58 7.30 19.65
C GLY A 12 -1.51 6.11 19.35
N ALA A 13 -1.46 5.57 18.13
CA ALA A 13 -2.40 4.53 17.69
C ALA A 13 -1.99 3.09 18.05
N HIS A 14 -0.76 2.89 18.52
CA HIS A 14 -0.19 1.59 18.88
C HIS A 14 -0.28 0.52 17.79
N ILE A 15 -0.16 0.91 16.51
CA ILE A 15 -0.20 -0.04 15.40
C ILE A 15 1.16 -0.75 15.32
N PRO A 16 1.21 -2.09 15.27
CA PRO A 16 2.45 -2.84 15.13
C PRO A 16 3.14 -2.54 13.81
N ILE A 17 4.42 -2.17 13.87
CA ILE A 17 5.24 -2.00 12.66
C ILE A 17 5.91 -3.34 12.35
N VAL A 18 5.32 -4.09 11.42
CA VAL A 18 5.81 -5.39 10.96
C VAL A 18 6.67 -5.27 9.70
N PRO A 19 7.63 -6.18 9.48
CA PRO A 19 8.37 -6.26 8.23
C PRO A 19 7.46 -6.64 7.06
N TYR A 20 7.90 -6.29 5.85
CA TYR A 20 7.16 -6.54 4.60
C TYR A 20 6.85 -8.03 4.38
N ASP A 21 7.70 -8.93 4.86
CA ASP A 21 7.50 -10.38 4.71
C ASP A 21 6.18 -10.86 5.36
N VAL A 22 5.69 -10.17 6.40
CA VAL A 22 4.38 -10.46 7.00
C VAL A 22 3.23 -10.10 6.06
N PHE A 23 3.37 -9.03 5.29
CA PHE A 23 2.39 -8.63 4.28
C PHE A 23 2.29 -9.65 3.14
N VAL A 24 3.42 -10.29 2.78
CA VAL A 24 3.41 -11.35 1.77
C VAL A 24 2.86 -12.66 2.32
N ALA A 25 3.18 -12.99 3.58
CA ALA A 25 2.75 -14.24 4.21
C ALA A 25 1.26 -14.25 4.60
N ASP A 26 0.72 -13.11 5.02
CA ASP A 26 -0.70 -12.91 5.35
C ASP A 26 -1.20 -11.62 4.68
N PRO A 27 -1.52 -11.69 3.38
CA PRO A 27 -1.90 -10.52 2.61
C PRO A 27 -3.25 -9.98 3.07
N PRO A 28 -3.33 -8.71 3.52
CA PRO A 28 -4.59 -8.12 3.95
C PRO A 28 -5.51 -7.91 2.74
N ALA A 29 -6.83 -7.83 2.99
CA ALA A 29 -7.79 -7.48 1.94
C ALA A 29 -7.67 -6.00 1.51
N VAL A 30 -7.23 -5.12 2.43
CA VAL A 30 -7.06 -3.68 2.21
C VAL A 30 -5.81 -3.18 2.93
N ALA A 31 -5.02 -2.34 2.25
CA ALA A 31 -3.83 -1.70 2.82
C ALA A 31 -3.92 -0.17 2.71
N LEU A 32 -3.76 0.57 3.80
CA LEU A 32 -3.72 2.03 3.78
C LEU A 32 -2.37 2.53 3.25
N LEU A 33 -2.40 3.28 2.15
CA LEU A 33 -1.20 3.80 1.51
C LEU A 33 -0.75 5.11 2.16
N PHE A 34 0.09 5.01 3.18
CA PHE A 34 0.71 6.19 3.81
C PHE A 34 1.72 6.89 2.90
N ALA A 35 2.48 6.12 2.11
CA ALA A 35 3.43 6.65 1.13
C ALA A 35 2.76 6.96 -0.21
N TRP A 36 1.67 7.72 -0.16
CA TRP A 36 0.85 8.09 -1.34
C TRP A 36 1.66 8.81 -2.41
N ASN A 37 2.74 9.49 -2.03
CA ASN A 37 3.65 10.15 -2.97
C ASN A 37 4.42 9.17 -3.87
N HIS A 38 4.47 7.88 -3.51
CA HIS A 38 5.08 6.80 -4.31
C HIS A 38 4.04 5.78 -4.80
N GLU A 39 2.77 6.19 -4.93
CA GLU A 39 1.65 5.30 -5.32
C GLU A 39 1.96 4.46 -6.56
N ALA A 40 2.38 5.09 -7.67
CA ALA A 40 2.65 4.38 -8.92
C ALA A 40 3.74 3.30 -8.79
N GLU A 41 4.81 3.57 -8.03
CA GLU A 41 5.91 2.63 -7.84
C GLU A 41 5.50 1.46 -6.94
N ILE A 42 4.74 1.75 -5.87
CA ILE A 42 4.25 0.73 -4.92
C ILE A 42 3.24 -0.17 -5.62
N VAL A 43 2.28 0.42 -6.34
CA VAL A 43 1.29 -0.31 -7.12
C VAL A 43 1.94 -1.21 -8.17
N ALA A 44 3.00 -0.74 -8.84
CA ALA A 44 3.71 -1.54 -9.83
C ALA A 44 4.41 -2.76 -9.20
N LYS A 45 4.96 -2.63 -7.99
CA LYS A 45 5.62 -3.72 -7.25
C LYS A 45 4.60 -4.73 -6.69
N GLU A 46 3.44 -4.25 -6.25
CA GLU A 46 2.42 -5.07 -5.58
C GLU A 46 1.33 -5.59 -6.52
N ARG A 47 1.61 -5.70 -7.83
CA ARG A 47 0.65 -6.13 -8.85
C ARG A 47 0.04 -7.50 -8.55
N ALA A 48 0.84 -8.47 -8.11
CA ALA A 48 0.36 -9.82 -7.80
C ALA A 48 -0.66 -9.82 -6.64
N TRP A 49 -0.46 -8.97 -5.64
CA TRP A 49 -1.40 -8.81 -4.53
C TRP A 49 -2.69 -8.10 -4.97
N LEU A 50 -2.57 -7.08 -5.82
CA LEU A 50 -3.73 -6.39 -6.38
C LEU A 50 -4.58 -7.32 -7.26
N GLU A 51 -3.94 -8.16 -8.09
CA GLU A 51 -4.60 -9.16 -8.93
C GLU A 51 -5.25 -10.28 -8.09
N ALA A 52 -4.70 -10.59 -6.91
CA ALA A 52 -5.30 -11.50 -5.94
C ALA A 52 -6.50 -10.89 -5.18
N GLY A 53 -6.92 -9.65 -5.51
CA GLY A 53 -8.06 -8.97 -4.91
C GLY A 53 -7.72 -7.99 -3.78
N GLY A 54 -6.43 -7.77 -3.53
CA GLY A 54 -5.95 -6.73 -2.63
C GLY A 54 -6.28 -5.33 -3.13
N ARG A 55 -6.47 -4.38 -2.21
CA ARG A 55 -6.80 -2.99 -2.54
C ARG A 55 -6.03 -2.00 -1.67
N PHE A 56 -5.40 -1.00 -2.28
CA PHE A 56 -4.88 0.14 -1.54
C PHE A 56 -5.98 1.13 -1.21
N LEU A 57 -6.01 1.63 0.02
CA LEU A 57 -6.81 2.79 0.42
C LEU A 57 -5.89 4.02 0.38
N VAL A 58 -6.21 4.99 -0.47
CA VAL A 58 -5.49 6.27 -0.57
C VAL A 58 -6.40 7.36 -0.02
N TYR A 59 -5.87 8.23 0.84
CA TYR A 59 -6.65 9.26 1.52
C TYR A 59 -6.36 10.69 1.05
N VAL A 60 -5.47 10.87 0.07
CA VAL A 60 -5.08 12.15 -0.52
C VAL A 60 -5.19 12.09 -2.04
N PRO A 61 -5.72 13.12 -2.73
CA PRO A 61 -6.49 14.26 -2.21
C PRO A 61 -7.92 13.91 -1.78
N GLN A 62 -8.42 12.73 -2.17
CA GLN A 62 -9.70 12.19 -1.76
C GLN A 62 -9.55 10.72 -1.38
N VAL A 63 -10.44 10.24 -0.50
CA VAL A 63 -10.47 8.84 -0.08
C VAL A 63 -10.97 7.98 -1.23
N ARG A 64 -10.12 7.08 -1.73
CA ARG A 64 -10.44 6.14 -2.82
C ARG A 64 -9.72 4.81 -2.64
N TYR A 65 -10.28 3.77 -3.26
CA TYR A 65 -9.60 2.48 -3.39
C TYR A 65 -8.84 2.42 -4.72
N VAL A 66 -7.67 1.78 -4.67
CA VAL A 66 -6.84 1.47 -5.84
C VAL A 66 -6.65 -0.05 -5.85
N GLY A 67 -7.42 -0.73 -6.70
CA GLY A 67 -7.33 -2.17 -6.97
C GLY A 67 -6.83 -2.45 -8.39
N ALA A 68 -6.65 -3.72 -8.75
CA ALA A 68 -6.20 -4.10 -10.10
C ALA A 68 -7.08 -3.50 -11.23
N ASP A 69 -8.37 -3.34 -10.98
CA ASP A 69 -9.35 -2.70 -11.87
C ASP A 69 -9.07 -1.19 -12.07
N THR A 70 -8.63 -0.51 -11.01
CA THR A 70 -8.41 0.95 -11.03
C THR A 70 -7.03 1.30 -11.60
N VAL A 71 -6.04 0.43 -11.44
CA VAL A 71 -4.66 0.65 -11.91
C VAL A 71 -4.57 0.69 -13.43
N LEU A 72 -5.44 -0.04 -14.13
CA LEU A 72 -5.51 -0.01 -15.60
C LEU A 72 -6.02 1.33 -16.16
N ALA A 73 -6.67 2.16 -15.35
CA ALA A 73 -7.16 3.47 -15.76
C ALA A 73 -6.11 4.59 -15.62
N THR A 74 -4.97 4.34 -14.95
CA THR A 74 -3.96 5.36 -14.66
C THR A 74 -2.57 4.92 -15.16
N THR A 75 -2.29 5.15 -16.43
CA THR A 75 -0.92 5.16 -16.99
C THR A 75 -0.91 6.12 -18.19
N PRO A 76 0.08 7.00 -18.36
CA PRO A 76 0.55 8.07 -17.48
C PRO A 76 0.32 9.47 -18.10
N LYS A 77 0.41 10.53 -17.28
CA LYS A 77 0.60 11.91 -17.76
C LYS A 77 2.10 12.17 -17.95
N GLU A 78 2.60 11.94 -19.15
CA GLU A 78 3.78 12.65 -19.66
C GLU A 78 3.32 14.02 -20.17
N ALA A 79 3.78 15.10 -19.52
CA ALA A 79 3.93 16.46 -20.06
C ALA A 79 4.69 17.31 -19.05
#